data_AF-A0A180FN75-F1
#
_entry.id   AF-A0A180FN75-F1
#
_cell.length_a   1.000
_cell.length_b   1.000
_cell.length_c   1.000
_cell.angle_alpha   90.00
_cell.angle_beta   90.00
_cell.angle_gamma   90.00
#
_symmetry.space_group_name_H-M   'P 1'
#
loop_
_entity.id
_entity.type
_entity.pdbx_description
1 polymer ?
#
loop_
_entity_poly.entity_id
_entity_poly.type
_entity_poly.pdbx_seq_one_letter_code
_entity_poly.pdbx_strand_id
1 'polypeptide(L)' 'MGLNAGHDLNLDNLAFFKQHIPWLEEVSIGHALICDALYMGLKEAVAKYKQQLK' A
#
# COMPACT_ATOMS: atom_id res chain seq x y z
N MET A 1 -8.12 8.33 18.28
CA MET A 1 -8.34 8.87 16.92
C MET A 1 -7.39 8.10 16.02
N GLY A 2 -7.91 7.39 15.02
CA GLY A 2 -7.10 6.59 14.11
C GLY A 2 -6.29 7.44 13.14
N LEU A 3 -5.14 6.94 12.70
CA LEU A 3 -4.34 7.57 11.65
C LEU A 3 -4.50 6.82 10.33
N ASN A 4 -5.03 7.52 9.33
CA ASN A 4 -5.13 7.03 7.96
C ASN A 4 -4.08 7.73 7.10
N ALA A 5 -3.52 7.02 6.13
CA ALA A 5 -2.59 7.58 5.15
C ALA A 5 -2.97 7.19 3.71
N GLY A 6 -2.34 7.84 2.76
CA GLY A 6 -2.57 7.61 1.34
C GLY A 6 -1.74 8.58 0.52
N HIS A 7 -1.98 8.56 -0.79
CA HIS A 7 -1.25 9.35 -1.79
C HIS A 7 0.20 8.87 -1.99
N ASP A 8 0.56 8.55 -3.23
CA ASP A 8 1.90 8.19 -3.71
C ASP A 8 2.61 7.02 -3.00
N LEU A 9 1.88 6.31 -2.13
CA LEU A 9 2.31 5.02 -1.61
C LEU A 9 2.29 3.96 -2.72
N ASN A 10 3.36 3.18 -2.79
CA ASN A 10 3.58 2.13 -3.79
C ASN A 10 4.31 0.93 -3.15
N LEU A 11 4.64 -0.10 -3.93
CA LEU A 11 5.34 -1.28 -3.41
C LEU A 11 6.75 -0.99 -2.88
N ASP A 12 7.38 0.11 -3.29
CA ASP A 12 8.77 0.43 -2.91
C ASP A 12 8.85 1.15 -1.55
N ASN A 13 7.81 1.92 -1.18
CA ASN A 13 7.83 2.78 0.01
C ASN A 13 6.88 2.35 1.13
N LEU A 14 5.87 1.50 0.84
CA LEU A 14 4.80 1.19 1.78
C LEU A 14 5.29 0.47 3.04
N ALA A 15 6.20 -0.49 2.90
CA ALA A 15 6.76 -1.21 4.05
C ALA A 15 7.55 -0.26 4.97
N PHE A 16 8.40 0.58 4.39
CA PHE A 16 9.15 1.59 5.15
C PHE A 16 8.20 2.53 5.91
N PHE A 17 7.14 2.99 5.25
CA PHE A 17 6.13 3.85 5.85
C PHE A 17 5.40 3.18 7.03
N LYS A 18 4.93 1.93 6.87
CA LYS A 18 4.26 1.18 7.94
C LYS A 18 5.18 0.92 9.14
N GLN A 19 6.44 0.62 8.90
CA GLN A 19 7.43 0.39 9.97
C GLN A 19 7.68 1.63 10.83
N HIS A 20 7.67 2.83 10.22
CA HIS A 20 7.93 4.08 10.94
C HIS A 20 6.68 4.71 11.56
N ILE A 21 5.48 4.26 11.19
CA ILE A 21 4.21 4.73 11.75
C ILE A 21 3.41 3.53 12.29
N PRO A 22 3.77 3.01 13.48
CA PRO A 22 3.13 1.82 14.04
C PRO A 22 1.63 1.97 14.27
N TRP A 23 1.19 3.19 14.60
CA TRP A 23 -0.22 3.55 14.85
C TRP A 23 -1.02 3.86 13.56
N LEU A 24 -0.49 3.51 12.39
CA LEU A 24 -1.21 3.55 11.13
C LEU A 24 -2.32 2.50 11.10
N GLU A 25 -3.57 2.95 10.95
CA GLU A 25 -4.77 2.10 10.94
C GLU A 25 -5.20 1.72 9.52
N GLU A 26 -5.13 2.65 8.56
CA GLU A 26 -5.59 2.43 7.18
C GLU A 26 -4.67 3.10 6.15
N VAL A 27 -4.56 2.50 4.96
CA VAL A 27 -4.00 3.13 3.77
C VAL A 27 -4.95 3.09 2.58
N SER A 28 -5.05 4.21 1.86
CA SER A 28 -5.76 4.31 0.58
C SER A 28 -4.77 4.49 -0.57
N ILE A 29 -4.68 3.49 -1.47
CA ILE A 29 -3.73 3.44 -2.60
C ILE A 29 -4.49 3.21 -3.91
N GLY A 30 -4.37 4.17 -4.83
CA GLY A 30 -5.07 4.15 -6.12
C GLY A 30 -4.12 3.98 -7.31
N HIS A 31 -3.50 5.08 -7.75
CA HIS A 31 -2.72 5.14 -9.00
C HIS A 31 -1.68 4.01 -9.12
N ALA A 32 -0.80 3.87 -8.13
CA ALA A 32 0.26 2.86 -8.13
C ALA A 32 -0.30 1.42 -8.17
N LEU A 33 -1.34 1.13 -7.39
CA LEU A 33 -2.02 -0.17 -7.39
C LEU A 33 -2.57 -0.52 -8.78
N ILE A 34 -3.23 0.44 -9.45
CA ILE A 34 -3.81 0.22 -10.79
C ILE A 34 -2.70 0.07 -11.83
N CYS A 35 -1.64 0.87 -11.77
CA CYS A 35 -0.48 0.73 -12.65
C CYS A 35 0.17 -0.66 -12.52
N ASP A 36 0.40 -1.13 -11.30
CA ASP A 36 0.95 -2.47 -11.02
C ASP A 36 0.01 -3.57 -11.54
N ALA A 37 -1.29 -3.40 -11.34
CA ALA A 37 -2.30 -4.34 -11.82
C ALA A 37 -2.33 -4.50 -13.35
N LEU A 38 -1.88 -3.51 -14.13
CA LEU A 38 -1.76 -3.65 -15.59
C LEU A 38 -0.72 -4.72 -15.98
N TYR A 39 0.31 -4.94 -15.16
CA TYR A 39 1.38 -5.89 -15.45
C TYR A 39 1.16 -7.27 -14.81
N MET A 40 0.62 -7.31 -13.58
CA MET A 40 0.50 -8.57 -12.82
C MET A 40 -0.95 -9.02 -12.56
N GLY A 41 -1.94 -8.21 -12.95
CA GLY A 41 -3.34 -8.41 -12.63
C GLY A 41 -3.73 -7.91 -11.24
N LEU A 42 -4.98 -7.46 -11.09
CA LEU A 42 -5.45 -6.79 -9.87
C LEU A 42 -5.36 -7.68 -8.61
N LYS A 43 -5.66 -8.97 -8.73
CA LYS A 43 -5.59 -9.92 -7.60
C LYS A 43 -4.17 -10.01 -7.03
N GLU A 44 -3.18 -10.14 -7.90
CA GLU A 44 -1.77 -10.24 -7.51
C GLU A 44 -1.25 -8.91 -6.96
N ALA A 45 -1.60 -7.80 -7.61
CA ALA A 45 -1.25 -6.46 -7.13
C ALA A 45 -1.75 -6.24 -5.70
N VAL A 46 -3.05 -6.45 -5.44
CA VAL A 46 -3.63 -6.33 -4.09
C VAL A 46 -2.92 -7.24 -3.08
N ALA A 47 -2.57 -8.47 -3.45
CA ALA A 47 -1.85 -9.38 -2.57
C ALA A 47 -0.46 -8.84 -2.18
N LYS A 48 0.30 -8.31 -3.14
CA LYS A 48 1.61 -7.70 -2.88
C LYS A 48 1.53 -6.46 -1.99
N TYR A 49 0.57 -5.56 -2.23
CA TYR A 49 0.37 -4.39 -1.37
C TYR A 49 0.02 -4.78 0.07
N LYS A 50 -0.84 -5.80 0.24
CA LYS A 50 -1.15 -6.36 1.56
C LYS A 50 0.07 -6.97 2.27
N GLN A 51 1.02 -7.55 1.53
CA GLN A 51 2.25 -8.10 2.10
C GLN A 51 3.15 -7.00 2.67
N GLN A 52 3.18 -5.80 2.07
CA GLN A 52 3.96 -4.67 2.59
C GLN A 52 3.42 -4.10 3.92
N LEU A 53 2.18 -4.45 4.29
CA LEU A 53 1.52 -4.02 5.52
C LEU A 53 1.58 -5.05 6.65
N LYS A 54 2.19 -6.22 6.40
CA LYS A 54 2.46 -7.23 7.43
C LYS A 54 3.70 -6.86 8.24
#